data_AF-A0A317QIC7-F1
#
_entry.id   AF-A0A317QIC7-F1
#
_cell.length_a   1.000
_cell.length_b   1.000
_cell.length_c   1.000
_cell.angle_alpha   90.00
_cell.angle_beta   90.00
_cell.angle_gamma   90.00
#
_symmetry.space_group_name_H-M   'P 1'
#
loop_
_entity.id
_entity.type
_entity.pdbx_description
1 polymer ?
#
loop_
_entity_poly.entity_id
_entity_poly.type
_entity_poly.pdbx_seq_one_letter_code
_entity_poly.pdbx_strand_id
1 'polypeptide(L)'
;MTRPRPAAGGGRVLGVAPERLGRWLDGVVARHGALEARAADDGAVGVTCADGTTLTLRAPFGWTPSAPVLTAFTAAARQPRRAAVLLVRRGRWATGVFDGPDLVVSKVDSRLVQGRSAAGGWSQQRFARRRGNQADAVVTAAADTAARVLLPHAGGVAALFTGGDRGMVDAVLADPRLAPLAAVRREPALEVGEPTKEVLLAAPAQFRAVQVHIVEPGERH
;
A
#
# COMPACT_ATOMS: atom_id res chain seq x y z
N MET A 1 2.43 11.87 -6.75
CA MET A 1 2.88 10.76 -7.61
C MET A 1 4.00 10.07 -6.88
N THR A 2 4.01 8.74 -6.83
CA THR A 2 5.16 8.01 -6.27
C THR A 2 6.30 7.98 -7.28
N ARG A 3 7.51 7.65 -6.80
CA ARG A 3 8.69 7.54 -7.66
C ARG A 3 8.50 6.39 -8.65
N PRO A 4 8.78 6.56 -9.95
CA PRO A 4 8.79 5.46 -10.90
C PRO A 4 9.78 4.38 -10.51
N ARG A 5 9.37 3.12 -10.63
CA ARG A 5 10.19 1.94 -10.38
C ARG A 5 10.17 1.03 -11.59
N PRO A 6 11.28 0.35 -11.94
CA PRO A 6 11.27 -0.68 -12.97
C PRO A 6 10.26 -1.79 -12.65
N ALA A 7 9.58 -2.32 -13.68
CA ALA A 7 8.67 -3.44 -13.54
C ALA A 7 9.33 -4.75 -13.99
N ALA A 8 9.00 -5.86 -13.34
CA ALA A 8 9.35 -7.18 -13.85
C ALA A 8 8.58 -7.42 -15.16
N GLY A 9 9.29 -7.59 -16.28
CA GLY A 9 8.69 -7.70 -17.61
C GLY A 9 8.79 -6.44 -18.48
N GLY A 10 9.55 -5.43 -18.06
CA GLY A 10 9.82 -4.23 -18.86
C GLY A 10 8.96 -3.02 -18.46
N GLY A 11 9.47 -1.83 -18.78
CA GLY A 11 8.85 -0.56 -18.43
C GLY A 11 8.90 -0.21 -16.94
N ARG A 12 7.98 0.65 -16.52
CA ARG A 12 8.00 1.30 -15.19
C ARG A 12 6.62 1.36 -14.54
N VAL A 13 6.59 1.17 -13.23
CA VAL A 13 5.41 1.33 -12.38
C VAL A 13 5.52 2.59 -11.54
N LEU A 14 4.43 3.35 -11.45
CA LEU A 14 4.30 4.52 -10.61
C LEU A 14 2.87 4.63 -10.06
N GLY A 15 2.71 5.33 -8.94
CA GLY A 15 1.42 5.66 -8.35
C GLY A 15 1.03 7.09 -8.68
N VAL A 16 -0.16 7.29 -9.24
CA VAL A 16 -0.72 8.61 -9.53
C VAL A 16 -1.89 8.88 -8.61
N ALA A 17 -1.89 10.01 -7.92
CA ALA A 17 -3.02 10.39 -7.06
C ALA A 17 -4.30 10.54 -7.92
N PRO A 18 -5.48 10.07 -7.47
CA PRO A 18 -6.71 10.10 -8.26
C PRO A 18 -7.07 11.49 -8.81
N GLU A 19 -6.76 12.54 -8.04
CA GLU A 19 -7.01 13.93 -8.40
C GLU A 19 -6.12 14.39 -9.57
N ARG A 20 -4.92 13.80 -9.68
CA ARG A 20 -3.91 14.13 -10.71
C ARG A 20 -3.99 13.25 -11.96
N LEU A 21 -4.78 12.17 -11.94
CA LEU A 21 -4.81 11.20 -13.03
C LEU A 21 -5.20 11.80 -14.38
N GLY A 22 -6.21 12.68 -14.42
CA GLY A 22 -6.62 13.36 -15.66
C GLY A 22 -5.46 14.13 -16.31
N ARG A 23 -4.87 15.07 -15.57
CA ARG A 23 -3.70 15.84 -16.03
C ARG A 23 -2.51 14.96 -16.43
N TRP A 24 -2.33 13.83 -15.75
CA TRP A 24 -1.28 12.89 -16.09
C TRP A 24 -1.55 12.19 -17.43
N LEU A 25 -2.79 11.76 -17.68
CA LEU A 25 -3.23 11.20 -18.97
C LEU A 25 -3.13 12.21 -20.10
N ASP A 26 -3.44 13.49 -19.86
CA ASP A 26 -3.25 14.56 -20.85
C ASP A 26 -1.77 14.66 -21.28
N GLY A 27 -0.85 14.51 -20.32
CA GLY A 27 0.58 14.46 -20.59
C GLY A 27 1.01 13.22 -21.39
N VAL A 28 0.34 12.08 -21.19
CA VAL A 28 0.54 10.89 -22.02
C VAL A 28 0.08 11.17 -23.45
N VAL A 29 -1.11 11.74 -23.64
CA VAL A 29 -1.65 12.07 -24.97
C VAL A 29 -0.70 12.98 -25.74
N ALA A 30 -0.18 14.01 -25.06
CA ALA A 30 0.75 14.96 -25.68
C ALA A 30 2.08 14.31 -26.13
N ARG A 31 2.51 13.23 -25.47
CA ARG A 31 3.80 12.57 -25.75
C ARG A 31 3.69 11.35 -26.66
N HIS A 32 2.61 10.59 -26.52
CA HIS A 32 2.43 9.26 -27.12
C HIS A 32 1.23 9.17 -28.09
N GLY A 33 0.46 10.26 -28.22
CA GLY A 33 -0.67 10.36 -29.13
C GLY A 33 -2.00 9.87 -28.54
N ALA A 34 -2.98 9.64 -29.42
CA ALA A 34 -4.34 9.26 -29.01
C ALA A 34 -4.36 7.98 -28.17
N LEU A 35 -5.30 7.91 -27.23
CA LEU A 35 -5.47 6.79 -26.30
C LEU A 35 -6.70 5.96 -26.66
N GLU A 36 -6.52 4.65 -26.77
CA GLU A 36 -7.60 3.68 -26.76
C GLU A 36 -7.60 2.93 -25.44
N ALA A 37 -8.70 2.99 -24.69
CA ALA A 37 -8.82 2.33 -23.40
C ALA A 37 -9.86 1.22 -23.41
N ARG A 38 -9.53 0.09 -22.79
CA ARG A 38 -10.40 -1.06 -22.62
C ARG A 38 -10.30 -1.56 -21.18
N ALA A 39 -11.43 -1.92 -20.59
CA ALA A 39 -11.43 -2.60 -19.30
C ALA A 39 -11.00 -4.05 -19.49
N ALA A 40 -10.16 -4.54 -18.59
CA ALA A 40 -9.79 -5.95 -18.51
C ALA A 40 -10.66 -6.67 -17.47
N ASP A 41 -10.78 -7.99 -17.60
CA ASP A 41 -11.60 -8.84 -16.74
C ASP A 41 -11.15 -8.82 -15.27
N ASP A 42 -9.86 -8.52 -15.04
CA ASP A 42 -9.26 -8.41 -13.71
C ASP A 42 -9.47 -7.03 -13.04
N GLY A 43 -10.28 -6.17 -13.67
CA GLY A 43 -10.56 -4.81 -13.20
C GLY A 43 -9.47 -3.79 -13.51
N ALA A 44 -8.41 -4.13 -14.25
CA ALA A 44 -7.50 -3.13 -14.79
C ALA A 44 -8.11 -2.39 -15.99
N VAL A 45 -7.53 -1.24 -16.33
CA VAL A 45 -7.78 -0.57 -17.61
C VAL A 45 -6.49 -0.63 -18.43
N GLY A 46 -6.55 -1.36 -19.54
CA GLY A 46 -5.51 -1.35 -20.55
C GLY A 46 -5.68 -0.13 -21.45
N VAL A 47 -4.60 0.59 -21.71
CA VAL A 47 -4.58 1.72 -22.64
C VAL A 47 -3.48 1.50 -23.67
N THR A 48 -3.79 1.69 -24.94
CA THR A 48 -2.82 1.69 -26.03
C THR A 48 -2.74 3.10 -26.61
N CYS A 49 -1.52 3.60 -26.77
CA CYS A 49 -1.22 4.87 -27.39
C CYS A 49 -0.91 4.69 -28.89
N ALA A 50 -1.04 5.76 -29.67
CA ALA A 50 -0.79 5.73 -31.12
C ALA A 50 0.65 5.33 -31.49
N ASP A 51 1.63 5.65 -30.65
CA ASP A 51 3.04 5.27 -30.85
C ASP A 51 3.38 3.84 -30.42
N GLY A 52 2.40 3.05 -29.97
CA GLY A 52 2.58 1.67 -29.48
C GLY A 52 2.94 1.56 -27.99
N THR A 53 3.02 2.67 -27.26
CA THR A 53 3.15 2.68 -25.79
C THR A 53 1.88 2.09 -25.17
N THR A 54 2.05 1.21 -24.18
CA THR A 54 0.92 0.62 -23.46
C THR A 54 0.92 1.04 -21.99
N LEU A 55 -0.27 1.27 -21.45
CA LEU A 55 -0.50 1.50 -20.02
C LEU A 55 -1.41 0.41 -19.45
N THR A 56 -1.13 0.03 -18.21
CA THR A 56 -2.09 -0.68 -17.36
C THR A 56 -2.38 0.17 -16.15
N LEU A 57 -3.63 0.59 -15.98
CA LEU A 57 -4.11 1.35 -14.83
C LEU A 57 -4.85 0.42 -13.88
N ARG A 58 -4.49 0.41 -12.60
CA ARG A 58 -5.20 -0.32 -11.54
C ARG A 58 -5.66 0.64 -10.45
N ALA A 59 -6.97 0.60 -10.17
CA ALA A 59 -7.54 1.37 -9.09
C ALA A 59 -7.11 0.79 -7.73
N PRO A 60 -6.94 1.65 -6.69
CA PRO A 60 -6.60 1.19 -5.34
C PRO A 60 -7.69 0.34 -4.67
N PHE A 61 -8.93 0.47 -5.14
CA PHE A 61 -10.10 -0.25 -4.64
C PHE A 61 -10.88 -0.85 -5.81
N GLY A 62 -11.73 -1.84 -5.53
CA GLY A 62 -12.62 -2.42 -6.52
C GLY A 62 -13.59 -1.40 -7.11
N TRP A 63 -13.86 -1.53 -8.41
CA TRP A 63 -14.77 -0.70 -9.20
C TRP A 63 -15.46 -1.55 -10.27
N THR A 64 -16.53 -1.03 -10.87
CA THR A 64 -17.28 -1.71 -11.92
C THR A 64 -17.08 -0.99 -13.25
N PRO A 65 -16.54 -1.68 -14.28
CA PRO A 65 -16.38 -1.10 -15.61
C PRO A 65 -17.70 -0.62 -16.22
N SER A 66 -17.68 0.57 -16.82
CA SER A 66 -18.78 1.11 -17.62
C SER A 66 -18.23 2.06 -18.70
N ALA A 67 -18.97 2.24 -19.79
CA ALA A 67 -18.57 3.15 -20.86
C ALA A 67 -19.00 4.60 -20.52
N PRO A 68 -18.17 5.61 -20.82
CA PRO A 68 -16.78 5.52 -21.31
C PRO A 68 -15.79 5.06 -20.22
N VAL A 69 -14.93 4.08 -20.54
CA VAL A 69 -14.10 3.35 -19.56
C VAL A 69 -13.19 4.25 -18.73
N LEU A 70 -12.43 5.15 -19.36
CA LEU A 70 -11.51 6.05 -18.62
C LEU A 70 -12.25 7.02 -17.70
N THR A 71 -13.39 7.55 -18.14
CA THR A 71 -14.23 8.44 -17.33
C THR A 71 -14.80 7.71 -16.13
N ALA A 72 -15.36 6.51 -16.33
CA ALA A 72 -15.87 5.67 -15.25
C ALA A 72 -14.75 5.29 -14.25
N PHE A 73 -13.58 4.90 -14.75
CA PHE A 73 -12.42 4.54 -13.94
C PHE A 73 -11.90 5.70 -13.10
N THR A 74 -11.72 6.87 -13.71
CA THR A 74 -11.22 8.08 -13.02
C THR A 74 -12.20 8.56 -11.95
N ALA A 75 -13.51 8.49 -12.22
CA ALA A 75 -14.54 8.79 -11.23
C ALA A 75 -14.51 7.80 -10.07
N ALA A 76 -14.45 6.49 -10.35
CA ALA A 76 -14.40 5.45 -9.33
C ALA A 76 -13.14 5.57 -8.44
N ALA A 77 -11.99 5.85 -9.03
CA ALA A 77 -10.73 6.03 -8.28
C ALA A 77 -10.75 7.24 -7.32
N ARG A 78 -11.61 8.24 -7.57
CA ARG A 78 -11.77 9.43 -6.73
C ARG A 78 -12.76 9.24 -5.59
N GLN A 79 -13.61 8.21 -5.63
CA GLN A 79 -14.60 7.98 -4.59
C GLN A 79 -13.89 7.76 -3.24
N PRO A 80 -14.30 8.46 -2.17
CA PRO A 80 -13.77 8.21 -0.85
C PRO A 80 -14.10 6.79 -0.43
N ARG A 81 -13.09 6.07 0.05
CA ARG A 81 -13.22 4.72 0.58
C ARG A 81 -12.60 4.68 1.95
N ARG A 82 -13.27 3.98 2.87
CA ARG A 82 -12.73 3.76 4.19
C ARG A 82 -11.64 2.69 4.14
N ALA A 83 -10.47 3.00 4.68
CA ALA A 83 -9.30 2.13 4.62
C ALA A 83 -8.67 1.98 6.01
N ALA A 84 -8.27 0.77 6.36
CA ALA A 84 -7.41 0.52 7.51
C ALA A 84 -5.94 0.57 7.07
N VAL A 85 -5.07 1.07 7.93
CA VAL A 85 -3.61 1.08 7.72
C VAL A 85 -2.91 0.45 8.92
N LEU A 86 -1.95 -0.43 8.66
CA LEU A 86 -1.08 -1.05 9.65
C LEU A 86 0.38 -0.96 9.20
N LEU A 87 1.18 -0.16 9.90
CA LEU A 87 2.61 0.01 9.66
C LEU A 87 3.38 -0.59 10.83
N VAL A 88 4.30 -1.51 10.56
CA VAL A 88 5.06 -2.18 11.61
C VAL A 88 6.52 -2.25 11.22
N ARG A 89 7.42 -1.80 12.09
CA ARG A 89 8.86 -2.04 11.97
C ARG A 89 9.42 -2.41 13.35
N ARG A 90 10.72 -2.72 13.39
CA ARG A 90 11.41 -3.04 14.64
C ARG A 90 11.24 -1.90 15.66
N GLY A 91 10.52 -2.18 16.75
CA GLY A 91 10.36 -1.27 17.87
C GLY A 91 9.34 -0.15 17.70
N ARG A 92 8.63 -0.03 16.57
CA ARG A 92 7.57 0.98 16.39
C ARG A 92 6.48 0.48 15.45
N TRP A 93 5.25 0.86 15.74
CA TRP A 93 4.10 0.63 14.88
C TRP A 93 3.16 1.83 14.84
N ALA A 94 2.43 1.95 13.75
CA ALA A 94 1.38 2.93 13.57
C ALA A 94 0.17 2.25 12.93
N THR A 95 -1.03 2.55 13.42
CA THR A 95 -2.27 2.06 12.85
C THR A 95 -3.31 3.15 12.80
N GLY A 96 -4.20 3.12 11.82
CA GLY A 96 -5.31 4.05 11.74
C GLY A 96 -6.36 3.66 10.71
N VAL A 97 -7.51 4.31 10.83
CA VAL A 97 -8.61 4.22 9.87
C VAL A 97 -8.75 5.57 9.18
N PHE A 98 -8.88 5.53 7.86
CA PHE A 98 -9.05 6.70 7.01
C PHE A 98 -10.41 6.66 6.34
N ASP A 99 -10.98 7.84 6.08
CA ASP A 99 -12.10 8.03 5.17
C ASP A 99 -11.61 8.89 3.99
N GLY A 100 -11.32 8.24 2.86
CA GLY A 100 -10.58 8.89 1.79
C GLY A 100 -9.19 9.34 2.28
N PRO A 101 -8.83 10.64 2.19
CA PRO A 101 -7.57 11.17 2.71
C PRO A 101 -7.57 11.44 4.22
N ASP A 102 -8.74 11.50 4.86
CA ASP A 102 -8.87 12.03 6.21
C ASP A 102 -8.69 10.94 7.26
N LEU A 103 -7.87 11.20 8.28
CA LEU A 103 -7.62 10.25 9.35
C LEU A 103 -8.71 10.32 10.42
N VAL A 104 -9.45 9.23 10.59
CA VAL A 104 -10.59 9.11 11.53
C VAL A 104 -10.10 8.76 12.93
N VAL A 105 -9.29 7.70 13.05
CA VAL A 105 -8.74 7.26 14.33
C VAL A 105 -7.35 6.68 14.09
N SER A 106 -6.46 6.82 15.07
CA SER A 106 -5.13 6.23 14.98
C SER A 106 -4.50 6.00 16.33
N LYS A 107 -3.53 5.10 16.37
CA LYS A 107 -2.55 5.00 17.45
C LYS A 107 -1.18 4.76 16.84
N VAL A 108 -0.19 5.46 17.39
CA VAL A 108 1.23 5.23 17.13
C VAL A 108 1.88 4.93 18.46
N ASP A 109 2.71 3.90 18.50
CA ASP A 109 3.39 3.50 19.71
C ASP A 109 4.73 2.85 19.39
N SER A 110 5.60 2.76 20.40
CA SER A 110 6.91 2.17 20.27
C SER A 110 7.25 1.29 21.46
N ARG A 111 8.20 0.38 21.25
CA ARG A 111 8.79 -0.42 22.30
C ARG A 111 10.29 -0.45 22.10
N LEU A 112 11.04 -0.10 23.14
CA LEU A 112 12.49 -0.12 23.11
C LEU A 112 12.98 -1.54 22.84
N VAL A 113 13.58 -1.73 21.67
CA VAL A 113 14.31 -2.95 21.31
C VAL A 113 15.78 -2.63 21.62
N GLN A 114 16.35 -3.24 22.65
CA GLN A 114 17.77 -2.98 22.95
C GLN A 114 18.64 -3.39 21.75
N GLY A 115 19.53 -2.48 21.36
CA GLY A 115 20.35 -2.57 20.16
C GLY A 115 21.36 -3.73 20.18
N ARG A 116 21.97 -3.96 19.01
CA ARG A 116 23.04 -4.93 18.75
C ARG A 116 24.22 -4.67 19.70
N SER A 117 24.49 -5.56 20.65
CA SER A 117 25.78 -5.60 21.34
C SER A 117 26.79 -6.38 20.49
N ALA A 118 27.81 -5.70 20.00
CA ALA A 118 28.93 -6.29 19.27
C ALA A 118 29.90 -6.96 20.26
N ALA A 119 29.64 -8.22 20.63
CA ALA A 119 30.61 -9.05 21.36
C ALA A 119 30.40 -10.53 20.98
N GLY A 120 31.47 -11.19 20.51
CA GLY A 120 31.47 -12.59 20.07
C GLY A 120 31.57 -13.61 21.21
N GLY A 121 31.26 -14.88 20.89
CA GLY A 121 31.39 -16.05 21.78
C GLY A 121 30.21 -16.28 22.74
N TRP A 122 29.84 -17.56 22.96
CA TRP A 122 28.80 -18.25 23.80
C TRP A 122 27.51 -17.49 24.19
N SER A 123 27.59 -16.21 24.48
CA SER A 123 26.49 -15.24 24.63
C SER A 123 25.54 -15.13 23.41
N GLN A 124 25.97 -15.52 22.20
CA GLN A 124 25.19 -15.47 20.96
C GLN A 124 23.85 -16.25 21.02
N GLN A 125 23.81 -17.44 21.62
CA GLN A 125 22.57 -18.24 21.74
C GLN A 125 21.55 -17.59 22.71
N ARG A 126 22.03 -17.01 23.82
CA ARG A 126 21.18 -16.27 24.77
C ARG A 126 20.65 -14.97 24.15
N PHE A 127 21.45 -14.30 23.32
CA PHE A 127 21.02 -13.09 22.60
C PHE A 127 20.06 -13.38 21.45
N ALA A 128 20.20 -14.51 20.73
CA ALA A 128 19.26 -14.92 19.69
C ALA A 128 17.85 -15.15 20.26
N ARG A 129 17.73 -15.86 21.41
CA ARG A 129 16.45 -16.02 22.13
C ARG A 129 15.89 -14.67 22.59
N ARG A 130 16.72 -13.79 23.15
CA ARG A 130 16.27 -12.44 23.58
C ARG A 130 15.78 -11.58 22.41
N ARG A 131 16.36 -11.72 21.21
CA ARG A 131 15.92 -11.02 19.99
C ARG A 131 14.60 -11.55 19.46
N GLY A 132 14.38 -12.88 19.49
CA GLY A 132 13.07 -13.49 19.23
C GLY A 132 12.02 -12.89 20.15
N ASN A 133 12.24 -13.00 21.47
CA ASN A 133 11.29 -12.48 22.48
C ASN A 133 10.99 -10.97 22.34
N GLN A 134 11.94 -10.15 21.87
CA GLN A 134 11.71 -8.71 21.64
C GLN A 134 10.92 -8.44 20.36
N ALA A 135 11.17 -9.18 19.28
CA ALA A 135 10.35 -9.10 18.08
C ALA A 135 8.92 -9.54 18.40
N ASP A 136 8.76 -10.62 19.16
CA ASP A 136 7.47 -11.13 19.63
C ASP A 136 6.74 -10.08 20.48
N ALA A 137 7.44 -9.41 21.40
CA ALA A 137 6.83 -8.37 22.23
C ALA A 137 6.36 -7.12 21.45
N VAL A 138 7.03 -6.78 20.33
CA VAL A 138 6.56 -5.71 19.42
C VAL A 138 5.36 -6.20 18.63
N VAL A 139 5.40 -7.43 18.12
CA VAL A 139 4.29 -8.04 17.37
C VAL A 139 3.03 -8.12 18.25
N THR A 140 3.11 -8.65 19.47
CA THR A 140 1.97 -8.70 20.40
C THR A 140 1.40 -7.31 20.67
N ALA A 141 2.26 -6.33 20.98
CA ALA A 141 1.80 -4.97 21.29
C ALA A 141 1.18 -4.26 20.07
N ALA A 142 1.72 -4.50 18.87
CA ALA A 142 1.17 -4.02 17.62
C ALA A 142 -0.18 -4.69 17.30
N ALA A 143 -0.32 -5.99 17.52
CA ALA A 143 -1.57 -6.73 17.35
C ALA A 143 -2.65 -6.25 18.33
N ASP A 144 -2.34 -6.06 19.60
CA ASP A 144 -3.27 -5.49 20.58
C ASP A 144 -3.70 -4.07 20.23
N THR A 145 -2.77 -3.27 19.72
CA THR A 145 -3.06 -1.91 19.27
C THR A 145 -3.94 -1.91 18.02
N ALA A 146 -3.64 -2.75 17.04
CA ALA A 146 -4.44 -2.92 15.83
C ALA A 146 -5.84 -3.44 16.17
N ALA A 147 -5.96 -4.42 17.07
CA ALA A 147 -7.24 -4.96 17.49
C ALA A 147 -8.12 -3.87 18.13
N ARG A 148 -7.55 -3.11 19.06
CA ARG A 148 -8.25 -2.01 19.74
C ARG A 148 -8.68 -0.87 18.79
N VAL A 149 -7.85 -0.52 17.81
CA VAL A 149 -8.08 0.65 16.94
C VAL A 149 -8.88 0.29 15.69
N LEU A 150 -8.61 -0.86 15.07
CA LEU A 150 -9.15 -1.20 13.75
C LEU A 150 -10.42 -2.05 13.82
N LEU A 151 -10.56 -2.96 14.80
CA LEU A 151 -11.72 -3.86 14.86
C LEU A 151 -13.07 -3.16 15.03
N PRO A 152 -13.19 -2.04 15.78
CA PRO A 152 -14.44 -1.27 15.82
C PRO A 152 -14.91 -0.78 14.43
N HIS A 153 -14.01 -0.75 13.44
CA HIS A 153 -14.30 -0.31 12.07
C HIS A 153 -14.23 -1.43 11.03
N ALA A 154 -13.95 -2.68 11.42
CA ALA A 154 -13.66 -3.78 10.49
C ALA A 154 -14.80 -4.03 9.48
N GLY A 155 -16.07 -3.88 9.89
CA GLY A 155 -17.21 -4.07 8.99
C GLY A 155 -17.39 -2.97 7.94
N GLY A 156 -16.73 -1.82 8.09
CA GLY A 156 -16.87 -0.67 7.20
C GLY A 156 -15.62 -0.34 6.38
N VAL A 157 -14.50 -1.04 6.59
CA VAL A 157 -13.27 -0.82 5.81
C VAL A 157 -13.33 -1.61 4.51
N ALA A 158 -13.02 -0.95 3.40
CA ALA A 158 -12.96 -1.58 2.09
C ALA A 158 -11.65 -2.34 1.84
N ALA A 159 -10.58 -1.98 2.56
CA ALA A 159 -9.28 -2.60 2.45
C ALA A 159 -8.42 -2.34 3.69
N LEU A 160 -7.46 -3.24 3.93
CA LEU A 160 -6.32 -3.02 4.80
C LEU A 160 -5.07 -2.81 3.95
N PHE A 161 -4.35 -1.71 4.21
CA PHE A 161 -3.03 -1.47 3.63
C PHE A 161 -1.95 -1.62 4.70
N THR A 162 -0.92 -2.39 4.38
CA THR A 162 0.17 -2.68 5.32
C THR A 162 1.48 -2.08 4.85
N GLY A 163 2.40 -1.75 5.75
CA GLY A 163 3.74 -1.29 5.37
C GLY A 163 4.79 -1.55 6.44
N GLY A 164 6.07 -1.45 6.05
CA GLY A 164 7.21 -1.66 6.94
C GLY A 164 7.85 -3.03 6.76
N ASP A 165 8.10 -3.74 7.87
CA ASP A 165 8.71 -5.08 7.87
C ASP A 165 7.65 -6.15 7.60
N ARG A 166 7.78 -6.83 6.45
CA ARG A 166 6.80 -7.83 6.00
C ARG A 166 6.62 -8.97 6.99
N GLY A 167 7.71 -9.50 7.57
CA GLY A 167 7.64 -10.60 8.52
C GLY A 167 6.92 -10.19 9.81
N MET A 168 7.16 -8.98 10.30
CA MET A 168 6.44 -8.46 11.48
C MET A 168 4.98 -8.15 11.17
N VAL A 169 4.65 -7.61 9.99
CA VAL A 169 3.27 -7.40 9.56
C VAL A 169 2.52 -8.73 9.48
N ASP A 170 3.12 -9.74 8.84
CA ASP A 170 2.51 -11.07 8.72
C ASP A 170 2.29 -11.70 10.09
N ALA A 171 3.26 -11.56 11.02
CA ALA A 171 3.14 -12.04 12.39
C ALA A 171 2.04 -11.30 13.19
N VAL A 172 1.86 -9.99 12.98
CA VAL A 172 0.74 -9.24 13.59
C VAL A 172 -0.59 -9.73 13.04
N LEU A 173 -0.71 -9.88 11.71
CA LEU A 173 -1.94 -10.32 11.06
C LEU A 173 -2.28 -11.81 11.28
N ALA A 174 -1.32 -12.60 11.79
CA ALA A 174 -1.57 -13.96 12.25
C ALA A 174 -2.41 -14.02 13.55
N ASP A 175 -2.59 -12.90 14.26
CA ASP A 175 -3.51 -12.84 15.39
C ASP A 175 -4.97 -13.10 14.92
N PRO A 176 -5.65 -14.14 15.45
CA PRO A 176 -6.99 -14.52 14.98
C PRO A 176 -8.03 -13.39 15.07
N ARG A 177 -7.86 -12.45 16.01
CA ARG A 177 -8.77 -11.30 16.15
C ARG A 177 -8.75 -10.41 14.91
N LEU A 178 -7.64 -10.38 14.18
CA LEU A 178 -7.43 -9.53 13.01
C LEU A 178 -7.79 -10.22 11.68
N ALA A 179 -8.30 -11.46 11.72
CA ALA A 179 -8.67 -12.21 10.51
C ALA A 179 -9.60 -11.44 9.54
N PRO A 180 -10.63 -10.69 9.99
CA PRO A 180 -11.47 -9.90 9.09
C PRO A 180 -10.69 -8.81 8.33
N LEU A 181 -9.66 -8.22 8.95
CA LEU A 181 -8.82 -7.20 8.33
C LEU A 181 -7.77 -7.83 7.41
N ALA A 182 -7.21 -8.97 7.80
CA ALA A 182 -6.27 -9.73 6.97
C ALA A 182 -6.92 -10.19 5.66
N ALA A 183 -8.20 -10.57 5.69
CA ALA A 183 -8.96 -10.99 4.50
C ALA A 183 -9.14 -9.88 3.45
N VAL A 184 -9.08 -8.61 3.87
CA VAL A 184 -9.19 -7.43 2.98
C VAL A 184 -7.84 -6.74 2.77
N ARG A 185 -6.73 -7.40 3.12
CA ARG A 185 -5.38 -6.88 2.87
C ARG A 185 -5.13 -6.68 1.38
N ARG A 186 -4.56 -5.54 1.03
CA ARG A 186 -4.13 -5.19 -0.32
C ARG A 186 -2.62 -5.14 -0.42
N GLU A 187 -2.14 -5.52 -1.60
CA GLU A 187 -0.75 -5.40 -2.03
C GLU A 187 -0.69 -4.40 -3.20
N PRO A 188 0.47 -3.77 -3.48
CA PRO A 188 1.73 -3.90 -2.73
C PRO A 188 1.69 -3.20 -1.37
N ALA A 189 2.54 -3.64 -0.45
CA ALA A 189 2.78 -2.95 0.81
C ALA A 189 3.24 -1.49 0.61
N LEU A 190 2.84 -0.62 1.53
CA LEU A 190 3.21 0.79 1.57
C LEU A 190 4.70 0.93 1.85
N GLU A 191 5.34 1.79 1.07
CA GLU A 191 6.75 2.14 1.24
C GLU A 191 6.88 3.16 2.35
N VAL A 192 7.32 2.71 3.51
CA VAL A 192 7.40 3.55 4.71
C VAL A 192 8.76 3.44 5.39
N GLY A 193 9.23 4.58 5.89
CA GLY A 193 10.38 4.67 6.79
C GLY A 193 10.03 4.15 8.18
N GLU A 194 10.32 4.92 9.22
CA GLU A 194 9.90 4.60 10.58
C GLU A 194 8.38 4.86 10.74
N PRO A 195 7.59 3.96 11.37
CA PRO A 195 6.14 4.13 11.56
C PRO A 195 5.76 5.28 12.52
N THR A 196 5.97 6.53 12.12
CA THR A 196 5.58 7.72 12.90
C THR A 196 4.15 8.16 12.55
N LYS A 197 3.61 9.12 13.33
CA LYS A 197 2.31 9.75 13.02
C LYS A 197 2.35 10.48 11.69
N GLU A 198 3.46 11.15 11.36
CA GLU A 198 3.65 11.84 10.09
C GLU A 198 3.62 10.86 8.91
N VAL A 199 4.35 9.74 9.02
CA VAL A 199 4.35 8.69 8.00
C VAL A 199 2.96 8.08 7.83
N LEU A 200 2.20 7.89 8.91
CA LEU A 200 0.81 7.44 8.84
C LEU A 200 -0.07 8.47 8.10
N LEU A 201 0.05 9.76 8.42
CA LEU A 201 -0.70 10.83 7.74
C LEU A 201 -0.36 10.97 6.25
N ALA A 202 0.84 10.56 5.84
CA ALA A 202 1.25 10.53 4.44
C ALA A 202 0.75 9.29 3.67
N ALA A 203 0.28 8.24 4.35
CA ALA A 203 -0.15 6.99 3.75
C ALA A 203 -1.22 7.13 2.63
N PRO A 204 -2.21 8.05 2.72
CA PRO A 204 -3.21 8.23 1.67
C PRO A 204 -2.64 8.54 0.29
N ALA A 205 -1.47 9.20 0.22
CA ALA A 205 -0.80 9.48 -1.05
C ALA A 205 -0.34 8.20 -1.78
N GLN A 206 -0.17 7.09 -1.05
CA GLN A 206 0.21 5.80 -1.59
C GLN A 206 -1.00 4.89 -1.76
N PHE A 207 -1.80 4.67 -0.70
CA PHE A 207 -2.87 3.67 -0.77
C PHE A 207 -4.06 4.08 -1.64
N ARG A 208 -4.23 5.38 -1.92
CA ARG A 208 -5.23 5.88 -2.88
C ARG A 208 -4.67 6.01 -4.29
N ALA A 209 -3.37 5.79 -4.49
CA ALA A 209 -2.78 6.00 -5.79
C ALA A 209 -3.28 4.97 -6.80
N VAL A 210 -3.65 5.44 -7.99
CA VAL A 210 -3.82 4.57 -9.15
C VAL A 210 -2.44 4.06 -9.52
N GLN A 211 -2.27 2.75 -9.50
CA GLN A 211 -1.06 2.12 -10.00
C GLN A 211 -1.08 2.18 -11.52
N VAL A 212 -0.03 2.75 -12.07
CA VAL A 212 0.20 2.86 -13.52
C VAL A 212 1.43 2.03 -13.83
N HIS A 213 1.29 1.07 -14.74
CA HIS A 213 2.41 0.44 -15.42
C HIS A 213 2.44 0.97 -16.84
N ILE A 214 3.57 1.52 -17.26
CA ILE A 214 3.80 2.01 -18.63
C ILE A 214 4.94 1.21 -19.25
N VAL A 215 4.74 0.79 -20.50
CA VAL A 215 5.74 0.08 -21.31
C VAL A 215 5.84 0.79 -22.66
N GLU A 216 7.00 1.41 -22.92
CA GLU A 216 7.28 2.02 -24.21
C GLU A 216 7.80 0.95 -25.20
N PRO A 217 7.62 1.11 -26.53
CA PRO A 217 7.97 0.07 -27.51
C PRO A 217 9.40 -0.49 -27.41
N GLY A 218 10.37 0.34 -27.02
CA GLY A 218 11.77 -0.06 -26.84
C GLY A 218 12.07 -0.77 -25.51
N GLU A 219 11.09 -0.92 -24.63
CA GLU A 219 11.23 -1.53 -23.29
C GLU A 219 10.60 -2.93 -23.20
N ARG A 220 10.12 -3.48 -24.33
CA ARG A 220 9.59 -4.85 -24.43
C ARG A 220 10.77 -5.82 -24.53
N HIS A 221 10.87 -6.75 -23.57
CA HIS A 221 11.86 -7.83 -23.59
C HIS A 221 11.52 -8.93 -24.59
#